data_AF-A0A9X7UG42-F1
#
_entry.id   AF-A0A9X7UG42-F1
#
_cell.length_a   1.000
_cell.length_b   1.000
_cell.length_c   1.000
_cell.angle_alpha   90.00
_cell.angle_beta   90.00
_cell.angle_gamma   90.00
#
_symmetry.space_group_name_H-M   'P 1'
#
loop_
_entity.id
_entity.type
_entity.pdbx_description
1 polymer ?
#
loop_
_entity_poly.entity_id
_entity_poly.type
_entity_poly.pdbx_seq_one_letter_code
_entity_poly.pdbx_strand_id
1 'polypeptide(L)' 'MRRKKLREDAAGYRRSTYALSPTSIDIVEKIRQRLTLPSREATINAILERIDSDILLRYEFLGPRTPDRANKEP' A
#
# COMPACT_ATOMS: atom_id res chain seq x y z
N MET A 1 -6.41 -20.61 5.72
CA MET A 1 -7.43 -19.60 5.36
C MET A 1 -8.02 -18.85 6.57
N ARG A 2 -8.69 -19.52 7.53
CA ARG A 2 -9.37 -18.85 8.67
C ARG A 2 -8.45 -17.99 9.56
N ARG A 3 -7.23 -18.46 9.87
CA ARG A 3 -6.25 -17.74 10.70
C ARG A 3 -5.58 -16.54 10.01
N LYS A 4 -5.53 -16.51 8.68
CA LYS A 4 -4.96 -15.39 7.91
C LYS A 4 -5.96 -14.22 7.91
N LYS A 5 -7.21 -14.53 7.53
CA LYS A 5 -8.32 -13.58 7.55
C LYS A 5 -8.53 -12.94 8.92
N LEU A 6 -8.54 -13.72 10.00
CA LEU A 6 -8.68 -13.17 11.36
C LEU A 6 -7.55 -12.21 11.74
N ARG A 7 -6.31 -12.46 11.28
CA ARG A 7 -5.18 -11.56 11.53
C ARG A 7 -5.30 -10.27 10.73
N GLU A 8 -5.71 -10.37 9.47
CA GLU A 8 -5.95 -9.23 8.59
C GLU A 8 -7.08 -8.35 9.12
N ASP A 9 -8.21 -8.96 9.50
CA ASP A 9 -9.36 -8.26 10.07
C ASP A 9 -8.97 -7.54 11.38
N ALA A 10 -8.20 -8.21 12.26
CA ALA A 10 -7.69 -7.60 13.50
C ALA A 10 -6.71 -6.45 13.25
N ALA A 11 -5.95 -6.49 12.16
CA ALA A 11 -5.04 -5.43 11.75
C ALA A 11 -5.73 -4.33 10.91
N GLY A 12 -7.06 -4.40 10.75
CA GLY A 12 -7.84 -3.36 10.07
C GLY A 12 -7.80 -3.40 8.54
N TYR A 13 -7.32 -4.51 7.95
CA TYR A 13 -7.24 -4.65 6.50
C TYR A 13 -8.65 -4.57 5.89
N ARG A 14 -8.77 -3.81 4.80
CA ARG A 14 -10.01 -3.72 4.02
C ARG A 14 -9.80 -4.42 2.67
N ARG A 15 -10.77 -5.27 2.31
CA ARG A 15 -10.79 -5.94 1.02
C ARG A 15 -11.46 -5.06 -0.01
N SER A 16 -10.80 -4.94 -1.16
CA SER A 16 -11.30 -4.20 -2.30
C SER A 16 -11.07 -4.99 -3.58
N THR A 17 -11.98 -4.86 -4.54
CA THR A 17 -11.89 -5.49 -5.85
C THR A 17 -11.71 -4.40 -6.90
N TYR A 18 -10.63 -4.47 -7.67
CA TYR A 18 -10.32 -3.50 -8.72
C TYR A 18 -9.95 -4.22 -10.02
N ALA A 19 -10.29 -3.60 -11.15
CA ALA A 19 -9.74 -4.00 -12.44
C ALA A 19 -8.40 -3.28 -12.64
N LEU A 20 -7.35 -4.04 -12.98
CA LEU A 20 -6.03 -3.49 -13.30
C LEU A 20 -5.81 -3.55 -14.81
N SER A 21 -5.16 -2.52 -15.36
CA SER A 21 -4.72 -2.56 -16.75
C SER A 21 -3.65 -3.67 -16.93
N PRO A 22 -3.46 -4.18 -18.16
CA PRO A 22 -2.41 -5.16 -18.44
C PRO A 22 -1.03 -4.69 -17.98
N THR A 23 -0.67 -3.43 -18.26
CA THR A 23 0.58 -2.82 -17.83
C THR A 23 0.75 -2.84 -16.31
N SER A 24 -0.30 -2.52 -15.55
CA SER A 24 -0.25 -2.56 -14.08
C SER A 24 -0.01 -3.98 -13.56
N ILE A 25 -0.62 -4.99 -14.17
CA ILE A 25 -0.41 -6.40 -13.79
C ILE A 25 1.05 -6.80 -14.03
N ASP A 26 1.62 -6.44 -15.19
CA ASP A 26 3.00 -6.76 -15.53
C ASP A 26 4.00 -6.12 -14.56
N ILE A 27 3.77 -4.86 -14.20
CA ILE A 27 4.58 -4.14 -13.20
C ILE A 27 4.50 -4.84 -11.84
N VAL A 28 3.29 -5.16 -11.38
CA VAL A 28 3.09 -5.86 -10.10
C VAL A 28 3.79 -7.22 -10.09
N GLU A 29 3.71 -8.01 -11.17
CA GLU A 29 4.41 -9.31 -11.23
C GLU A 29 5.93 -9.15 -11.22
N LYS A 30 6.48 -8.19 -11.95
CA LYS A 30 7.94 -7.92 -11.95
C LYS A 30 8.42 -7.54 -10.55
N ILE A 31 7.70 -6.66 -9.85
CA ILE A 31 8.05 -6.25 -8.48
C ILE A 31 7.92 -7.44 -7.52
N ARG A 32 6.83 -8.22 -7.63
CA ARG A 32 6.62 -9.41 -6.81
C ARG A 32 7.76 -10.41 -6.93
N GLN A 33 8.21 -10.69 -8.17
CA GLN A 33 9.34 -11.58 -8.43
C GLN A 33 10.65 -11.02 -7.86
N ARG A 34 10.94 -9.74 -8.13
CA ARG A 34 12.16 -9.07 -7.64
C ARG A 34 12.27 -9.04 -6.12
N LEU A 35 11.17 -8.80 -5.42
CA LEU A 35 11.12 -8.72 -3.95
C LEU A 35 10.72 -10.05 -3.29
N THR A 36 10.54 -11.11 -4.09
CA THR A 36 10.16 -12.45 -3.62
C THR A 36 8.90 -12.45 -2.76
N LEU A 37 7.91 -11.64 -3.12
CA LEU A 37 6.69 -11.46 -2.33
C LEU A 37 5.67 -12.59 -2.60
N PRO A 38 4.92 -13.00 -1.56
CA PRO A 38 4.09 -14.21 -1.62
C PRO A 38 2.80 -14.04 -2.44
N SER A 39 2.38 -12.80 -2.72
CA SER A 39 1.16 -12.53 -3.48
C SER A 39 1.17 -11.15 -4.13
N ARG A 40 0.26 -10.95 -5.09
CA ARG A 40 -0.03 -9.63 -5.68
C ARG A 40 -0.49 -8.64 -4.62
N GLU A 41 -1.36 -9.08 -3.70
CA GLU A 41 -1.82 -8.28 -2.57
C GLU A 41 -0.65 -7.77 -1.71
N ALA A 42 0.28 -8.66 -1.33
CA ALA A 42 1.47 -8.27 -0.58
C ALA A 42 2.34 -7.28 -1.34
N THR A 43 2.38 -7.41 -2.67
CA THR A 43 3.13 -6.50 -3.55
C THR A 43 2.48 -5.13 -3.63
N ILE A 44 1.16 -5.06 -3.82
CA ILE A 44 0.41 -3.81 -3.85
C ILE A 44 0.54 -3.09 -2.51
N ASN A 45 0.37 -3.79 -1.39
CA ASN A 45 0.55 -3.21 -0.06
C ASN A 45 1.97 -2.67 0.13
N ALA A 46 3.00 -3.44 -0.22
CA ALA A 46 4.39 -2.98 -0.12
C ALA A 46 4.68 -1.73 -0.96
N ILE A 47 4.09 -1.61 -2.15
CA ILE A 47 4.20 -0.41 -3.00
C ILE A 47 3.54 0.79 -2.31
N LEU A 48 2.31 0.62 -1.81
CA LEU A 48 1.57 1.71 -1.16
C LEU A 48 2.23 2.15 0.15
N GLU A 49 2.72 1.21 0.95
CA GLU A 49 3.50 1.48 2.17
C GLU A 49 4.84 2.16 1.84
N ARG A 50 5.47 1.81 0.71
CA ARG A 50 6.67 2.49 0.24
C ARG A 50 6.38 3.93 -0.20
N ILE A 51 5.25 4.18 -0.86
CA ILE A 51 4.81 5.54 -1.20
C ILE A 51 4.61 6.39 0.07
N ASP A 52 4.03 5.83 1.13
CA ASP A 52 3.79 6.58 2.37
C ASP A 52 5.08 6.92 3.14
N SER A 53 6.03 5.97 3.16
CA SER A 53 7.26 6.04 3.95
C SER A 53 8.44 6.74 3.26
N ASP A 54 8.50 6.73 1.93
CA ASP A 54 9.54 7.42 1.16
C ASP A 54 9.15 8.87 0.88
N ILE A 55 10.01 9.82 1.26
CA ILE A 55 9.67 11.25 1.20
C ILE A 55 9.45 11.75 -0.23
N LEU A 56 10.18 11.19 -1.21
CA LEU A 56 10.10 11.61 -2.61
C LEU A 56 8.85 11.03 -3.25
N LEU A 57 8.61 9.72 -3.08
CA LEU A 57 7.41 9.09 -3.60
C LEU A 57 6.14 9.66 -2.96
N ARG A 58 6.19 9.93 -1.66
CA ARG A 58 5.09 10.60 -0.97
C ARG A 58 4.80 11.95 -1.60
N TYR A 59 5.84 12.77 -1.80
CA TYR A 59 5.67 14.08 -2.39
C TYR A 59 5.08 13.99 -3.81
N GLU A 60 5.54 13.03 -4.62
CA GLU A 60 5.06 12.80 -5.98
C GLU A 60 3.57 12.40 -6.04
N PHE A 61 3.15 11.46 -5.19
CA PHE A 61 1.79 10.89 -5.26
C PHE A 61 0.77 11.53 -4.32
N LEU A 62 1.21 12.01 -3.15
CA LEU A 62 0.35 12.52 -2.07
C LEU A 62 0.62 13.99 -1.72
N GLY A 63 1.69 14.60 -2.26
CA GLY A 63 2.11 15.96 -1.94
C GLY A 63 2.89 16.09 -0.63
N PRO A 64 3.23 17.32 -0.21
CA PRO A 64 3.94 17.56 1.04
C PRO A 64 3.11 17.08 2.24
N ARG A 65 3.78 16.56 3.27
CA ARG A 65 3.11 16.33 4.57
C ARG A 65 2.66 17.66 5.12
N THR A 66 1.36 17.95 5.00
CA THR A 66 0.77 19.05 5.77
C THR A 66 0.99 18.69 7.24
N PRO A 67 1.69 19.51 8.04
CA PRO A 67 1.73 19.29 9.47
C PRO A 67 0.28 19.28 9.95
N ASP A 68 -0.07 18.23 10.68
CA ASP A 68 -1.42 18.02 11.18
C ASP A 68 -1.82 19.30 11.93
N ARG A 69 -2.87 19.99 11.48
CA ARG A 69 -3.40 21.18 12.17
C ARG A 69 -4.18 20.77 13.44
N ALA A 70 -3.85 19.63 14.03
CA ALA A 70 -4.39 19.11 15.28
C ALA A 70 -3.43 19.47 16.42
N ASN A 71 -3.37 20.78 16.73
CA ASN A 71 -3.00 21.37 18.03
C ASN A 71 -2.80 22.89 17.83
N LYS A 72 -3.91 23.56 17.54
CA LYS A 72 -4.07 24.98 17.85
C LYS A 72 -5.42 25.12 18.55
N GLU A 73 -5.45 24.76 19.83
CA GLU A 73 -6.36 25.41 20.76
C GLU A 73 -5.54 26.39 21.61
N PRO A 74 -6.03 27.62 21.83
CA PRO A 74 -5.39 28.64 22.67
C PRO A 74 -5.40 28.29 24.15
#